data_AF-E3QTY3-F1
#
_entry.id   AF-E3QTY3-F1
#
_cell.length_a   1.000
_cell.length_b   1.000
_cell.length_c   1.000
_cell.angle_alpha   90.00
_cell.angle_beta   90.00
_cell.angle_gamma   90.00
#
_symmetry.space_group_name_H-M   'P 1'
#
loop_
_entity.id
_entity.type
_entity.pdbx_description
1 polymer ?
#
loop_
_entity_poly.entity_id
_entity_poly.type
_entity_poly.pdbx_seq_one_letter_code
_entity_poly.pdbx_strand_id
1 'polypeptide(L)'
;MDRIEQNDNMRQVRRKQVPSYVQPLAYDEAVLLSSAQNHVFNLDPEREARGQSHELRNIKPGRGSQTQLTSATTTKRQKEEPQDVPPGEDGIYFKGGGRKLTSFVLPVVESLSQYKWNWYKSPRPLKDFGAFDEASRGPWGSLKLLLTTKGRQVNNVKLPGNDSALTQRNEGYFWVTANSNSRRDVMFPINQIIPRSLNTPPEEAMPYHQASCRTNNCTWPLVTSLAVCVDMKNVTNLLASTGGPYGQPINATLPNGLFIQHTSGYATMNISTGPGLSFNNTDIMNAKLFHFFVLYGPRLRATEIIMHWCVNTYRVSVQENIPVTQRVASHTIRSSGEVFIKNYNQTMNQTYFTSPDSPNDKYYVGGHGPDQIASVLESTLVGTSSDFGQYRYGNGCEIYVTALSRAQIGINTANESQKLDDAQFTTLRNLTENIASGLTNA
;
A
#
# COMPACT_ATOMS: atom_id res chain seq x y z
N MET A 1 -36.52 19.91 62.88
CA MET A 1 -35.26 20.65 63.10
C MET A 1 -34.23 20.00 62.18
N ASP A 2 -33.77 20.57 61.08
CA ASP A 2 -33.93 21.90 60.52
C ASP A 2 -33.74 21.86 58.99
N ARG A 3 -34.42 22.80 58.32
CA ARG A 3 -34.16 23.25 56.96
C ARG A 3 -32.74 23.81 56.86
N ILE A 4 -32.04 23.52 55.75
CA ILE A 4 -31.18 24.52 55.12
C ILE A 4 -31.45 24.49 53.61
N GLU A 5 -31.82 25.67 53.13
CA GLU A 5 -32.18 26.03 51.76
C GLU A 5 -30.99 26.03 50.80
N GLN A 6 -31.36 25.90 49.53
CA GLN A 6 -30.56 26.16 48.34
C GLN A 6 -29.78 27.47 48.44
N ASN A 7 -28.54 27.46 47.97
CA ASN A 7 -28.01 28.62 47.27
C ASN A 7 -27.28 28.21 46.00
N ASP A 8 -27.86 28.70 44.91
CA ASP A 8 -27.52 28.50 43.52
C ASP A 8 -26.28 29.34 43.19
N ASN A 9 -25.23 28.71 42.65
CA ASN A 9 -24.19 29.41 41.89
C ASN A 9 -23.45 28.41 41.00
N MET A 10 -24.16 27.96 39.97
CA MET A 10 -23.58 27.35 38.79
C MET A 10 -22.59 28.33 38.14
N ARG A 11 -21.30 28.23 38.46
CA ARG A 11 -20.25 28.69 37.54
C ARG A 11 -20.20 27.71 36.38
N GLN A 12 -20.91 28.03 35.30
CA GLN A 12 -20.69 27.40 34.00
C GLN A 12 -19.22 27.59 33.60
N VAL A 13 -18.41 26.56 33.79
CA VAL A 13 -17.13 26.44 33.09
C VAL A 13 -17.49 26.11 31.64
N ARG A 14 -17.52 27.14 30.78
CA ARG A 14 -17.49 26.93 29.33
C ARG A 14 -16.24 26.10 29.02
N ARG A 15 -16.42 24.81 28.72
CA ARG A 15 -15.39 24.03 28.02
C ARG A 15 -15.16 24.75 26.69
N LYS A 16 -14.01 25.42 26.56
CA LYS A 16 -13.52 25.84 25.25
C LYS A 16 -13.42 24.59 24.38
N GLN A 17 -14.01 24.67 23.20
CA GLN A 17 -13.85 23.68 22.15
C GLN A 17 -12.34 23.53 21.88
N VAL A 18 -11.80 22.34 22.13
CA VAL A 18 -10.45 22.00 21.71
C VAL A 18 -10.48 21.99 20.19
N PRO A 19 -9.63 22.77 19.50
CA PRO A 19 -9.61 22.73 18.04
C PRO A 19 -9.30 21.29 17.60
N SER A 20 -10.15 20.78 16.71
CA SER A 20 -9.90 19.54 15.99
C SER A 20 -8.48 19.60 15.43
N TYR A 21 -7.63 18.67 15.82
CA TYR A 21 -6.33 18.49 15.20
C TYR A 21 -6.58 18.13 13.74
N VAL A 22 -6.50 19.12 12.86
CA VAL A 22 -6.42 18.90 11.42
C VAL A 22 -5.03 18.32 11.19
N GLN A 23 -4.98 17.05 10.81
CA GLN A 23 -3.73 16.42 10.38
C GLN A 23 -3.11 17.30 9.28
N PRO A 24 -1.83 17.69 9.39
CA PRO A 24 -1.15 18.30 8.26
C PRO A 24 -1.13 17.28 7.12
N LEU A 25 -1.43 17.74 5.90
CA LEU A 25 -1.35 16.99 4.65
C LEU A 25 -0.14 16.07 4.70
N ALA A 26 -0.40 14.77 4.62
CA ALA A 26 0.58 13.72 4.84
C ALA A 26 1.78 13.91 3.92
N TYR A 27 2.98 13.75 4.48
CA TYR A 27 4.27 13.66 3.78
C TYR A 27 4.39 12.40 2.87
N ASP A 28 3.26 11.75 2.54
CA ASP A 28 3.20 10.40 1.96
C ASP A 28 3.06 10.34 0.43
N GLU A 29 2.89 11.47 -0.27
CA GLU A 29 2.87 11.46 -1.74
C GLU A 29 4.28 11.42 -2.36
N ALA A 30 5.30 11.83 -1.61
CA ALA A 30 6.68 11.97 -2.07
C ALA A 30 7.38 10.64 -2.36
N VAL A 31 7.15 9.61 -1.54
CA VAL A 31 7.85 8.32 -1.67
C VAL A 31 7.14 7.40 -2.68
N LEU A 32 5.82 7.49 -2.78
CA LEU A 32 5.01 6.66 -3.69
C LEU A 32 5.04 7.14 -5.16
N LEU A 33 5.27 8.43 -5.40
CA LEU A 33 5.46 8.95 -6.76
C LEU A 33 6.83 8.58 -7.38
N SER A 34 7.76 8.03 -6.58
CA SER A 34 9.11 7.67 -7.04
C SER A 34 9.24 6.26 -7.63
N SER A 35 8.22 5.40 -7.50
CA SER A 35 8.30 4.00 -7.94
C SER A 35 7.16 3.51 -8.82
N ALA A 36 6.18 4.34 -9.16
CA ALA A 36 5.06 3.94 -10.02
C ALA A 36 5.23 4.50 -11.43
N GLN A 37 5.69 3.69 -12.37
CA GLN A 37 5.27 3.83 -13.77
C GLN A 37 3.94 3.09 -13.96
N ASN A 38 2.91 3.54 -13.24
CA ASN A 38 1.54 3.21 -13.60
C ASN A 38 1.12 4.16 -14.71
N HIS A 39 0.88 3.60 -15.89
CA HIS A 39 0.59 4.39 -17.07
C HIS A 39 -0.84 4.94 -17.02
N VAL A 40 -0.87 6.27 -17.12
CA VAL A 40 -2.04 7.10 -17.38
C VAL A 40 -2.53 6.82 -18.81
N PHE A 41 -3.74 6.30 -18.96
CA PHE A 41 -4.36 6.16 -20.28
C PHE A 41 -5.04 7.46 -20.70
N ASN A 42 -4.70 7.95 -21.89
CA ASN A 42 -5.46 8.95 -22.62
C ASN A 42 -6.20 8.20 -23.73
N LEU A 43 -7.53 8.16 -23.67
CA LEU A 43 -8.34 7.58 -24.75
C LEU A 43 -8.62 8.69 -25.75
N ASP A 44 -8.03 8.62 -26.96
CA ASP A 44 -8.61 9.19 -28.19
C ASP A 44 -7.92 8.66 -29.48
N PRO A 45 -8.60 8.68 -30.64
CA PRO A 45 -8.37 7.75 -31.76
C PRO A 45 -7.48 8.29 -32.91
N GLU A 46 -6.97 7.34 -33.69
CA GLU A 46 -6.37 7.44 -35.05
C GLU A 46 -4.92 7.93 -35.29
N ARG A 47 -4.24 7.08 -36.09
CA ARG A 47 -3.24 7.28 -37.16
C ARG A 47 -1.74 7.52 -36.87
N GLU A 48 -0.99 6.55 -37.45
CA GLU A 48 0.24 6.67 -38.27
C GLU A 48 1.54 7.17 -37.60
N ALA A 49 2.74 6.81 -38.02
CA ALA A 49 3.38 5.74 -38.80
C ALA A 49 4.87 6.17 -38.90
N ARG A 50 5.78 5.20 -39.14
CA ARG A 50 7.20 5.35 -39.61
C ARG A 50 8.19 5.87 -38.55
N GLY A 51 9.24 5.10 -38.22
CA GLY A 51 10.50 4.96 -38.98
C GLY A 51 11.51 5.97 -38.39
N GLN A 52 12.75 5.68 -37.99
CA GLN A 52 13.82 4.90 -38.61
C GLN A 52 14.99 4.69 -37.60
N SER A 53 15.68 3.57 -37.80
CA SER A 53 17.12 3.25 -37.62
C SER A 53 18.12 4.35 -37.16
N HIS A 54 19.06 3.99 -36.27
CA HIS A 54 20.50 4.02 -36.57
C HIS A 54 21.37 3.29 -35.52
N GLU A 55 22.47 2.71 -36.01
CA GLU A 55 23.45 1.81 -35.40
C GLU A 55 24.48 2.43 -34.43
N LEU A 56 24.90 1.58 -33.47
CA LEU A 56 26.25 1.26 -32.94
C LEU A 56 27.29 2.37 -32.66
N ARG A 57 27.86 2.34 -31.43
CA ARG A 57 29.31 2.18 -31.22
C ARG A 57 29.67 1.82 -29.76
N ASN A 58 30.45 0.74 -29.63
CA ASN A 58 31.23 0.32 -28.46
C ASN A 58 32.37 1.30 -28.15
N ILE A 59 32.85 1.40 -26.88
CA ILE A 59 34.25 1.19 -26.41
C ILE A 59 34.25 1.02 -24.87
N LYS A 60 35.22 0.24 -24.37
CA LYS A 60 35.38 -0.53 -23.13
C LYS A 60 36.38 0.16 -22.14
N PRO A 61 36.96 -0.48 -21.08
CA PRO A 61 36.87 -0.04 -19.67
C PRO A 61 38.23 0.28 -18.98
N GLY A 62 38.21 0.67 -17.69
CA GLY A 62 39.40 0.65 -16.81
C GLY A 62 39.10 1.07 -15.36
N ARG A 63 39.27 0.14 -14.39
CA ARG A 63 40.24 0.14 -13.24
C ARG A 63 40.13 1.36 -12.31
N GLY A 64 39.97 1.27 -10.99
CA GLY A 64 40.22 0.20 -10.02
C GLY A 64 41.06 0.78 -8.86
N SER A 65 40.57 0.68 -7.61
CA SER A 65 41.29 0.68 -6.30
C SER A 65 40.26 1.07 -5.22
N GLN A 66 39.80 0.22 -4.28
CA GLN A 66 40.48 -0.27 -3.05
C GLN A 66 41.03 0.92 -2.20
N THR A 67 40.79 1.08 -0.89
CA THR A 67 40.44 0.13 0.19
C THR A 67 40.06 0.90 1.49
N GLN A 68 39.37 0.21 2.43
CA GLN A 68 39.46 0.25 3.93
C GLN A 68 39.21 1.59 4.65
N LEU A 69 38.28 1.76 5.61
CA LEU A 69 37.80 0.97 6.76
C LEU A 69 38.82 0.74 7.88
N THR A 70 38.80 1.60 8.90
CA THR A 70 39.16 1.26 10.29
C THR A 70 38.36 2.09 11.29
N SER A 71 37.77 1.38 12.24
CA SER A 71 37.08 1.79 13.46
C SER A 71 38.01 2.24 14.59
N ALA A 72 37.56 3.15 15.46
CA ALA A 72 37.93 3.13 16.88
C ALA A 72 36.91 3.88 17.76
N THR A 73 36.43 3.18 18.77
CA THR A 73 35.55 3.61 19.87
C THR A 73 36.38 4.25 20.98
N THR A 74 35.84 5.20 21.78
CA THR A 74 35.80 5.20 23.26
C THR A 74 35.36 6.57 23.86
N THR A 75 34.17 6.55 24.47
CA THR A 75 33.69 7.13 25.75
C THR A 75 34.41 8.31 26.45
N LYS A 76 33.67 9.38 26.80
CA LYS A 76 33.54 9.95 28.18
C LYS A 76 32.46 11.04 28.31
N ARG A 77 31.68 10.96 29.40
CA ARG A 77 30.70 11.96 29.92
C ARG A 77 31.42 13.17 30.56
N GLN A 78 30.90 14.39 30.40
CA GLN A 78 30.35 15.25 31.49
C GLN A 78 30.16 16.74 31.09
N LYS A 79 29.02 17.29 31.54
CA LYS A 79 28.72 18.65 32.06
C LYS A 79 28.47 19.85 31.12
N GLU A 80 27.43 20.58 31.51
CA GLU A 80 26.79 21.78 30.94
C GLU A 80 27.58 23.09 31.12
N GLU A 81 27.56 23.90 30.05
CA GLU A 81 27.31 25.37 29.93
C GLU A 81 28.27 26.41 30.58
N PRO A 82 28.37 27.69 30.12
CA PRO A 82 28.03 28.34 28.83
C PRO A 82 29.25 29.00 28.14
N GLN A 83 29.15 29.32 26.84
CA GLN A 83 29.99 30.38 26.25
C GLN A 83 29.35 31.06 25.03
N ASP A 84 29.09 32.35 25.22
CA ASP A 84 29.31 33.51 24.34
C ASP A 84 28.73 33.55 22.90
N VAL A 85 27.77 34.46 22.75
CA VAL A 85 27.29 35.07 21.49
C VAL A 85 28.26 36.19 21.07
N PRO A 86 28.64 36.28 19.79
CA PRO A 86 28.29 37.48 19.00
C PRO A 86 28.09 37.17 17.50
N PRO A 87 27.75 38.16 16.66
CA PRO A 87 26.47 38.84 16.56
C PRO A 87 25.83 38.61 15.17
N GLY A 88 24.62 39.13 15.00
CA GLY A 88 23.73 38.84 13.88
C GLY A 88 24.24 39.21 12.48
N GLU A 89 23.78 38.42 11.51
CA GLU A 89 23.59 38.86 10.13
C GLU A 89 22.10 39.07 9.88
N ASP A 90 21.81 40.27 9.38
CA ASP A 90 20.50 40.85 9.21
C ASP A 90 19.63 40.06 8.24
N GLY A 91 18.56 39.47 8.78
CA GLY A 91 17.42 39.06 7.97
C GLY A 91 16.79 40.29 7.31
N ILE A 92 16.89 40.39 5.99
CA ILE A 92 16.13 41.36 5.20
C ILE A 92 14.64 41.01 5.33
N TYR A 93 14.00 41.56 6.35
CA TYR A 93 12.55 41.62 6.46
C TYR A 93 12.05 42.67 5.46
N PHE A 94 11.38 42.22 4.41
CA PHE A 94 10.53 43.10 3.60
C PHE A 94 9.37 43.60 4.47
N LYS A 95 9.59 44.71 5.20
CA LYS A 95 8.53 45.54 5.77
C LYS A 95 7.95 46.40 4.65
N GLY A 96 6.77 46.04 4.16
CA GLY A 96 6.01 46.88 3.24
C GLY A 96 4.79 46.15 2.70
N GLY A 97 3.61 46.74 2.88
CA GLY A 97 2.29 46.17 2.62
C GLY A 97 2.17 45.32 1.34
N GLY A 98 1.63 44.12 1.51
CA GLY A 98 1.25 43.29 0.38
C GLY A 98 0.80 41.90 0.79
N ARG A 99 -0.42 41.76 1.32
CA ARG A 99 -1.13 40.46 1.41
C ARG A 99 -1.27 39.72 0.06
N LYS A 100 -0.80 40.32 -1.04
CA LYS A 100 -0.82 39.77 -2.41
C LYS A 100 0.49 39.08 -2.83
N LEU A 101 1.65 39.40 -2.22
CA LEU A 101 2.94 38.85 -2.69
C LEU A 101 3.14 37.37 -2.26
N THR A 102 2.65 37.00 -1.08
CA THR A 102 2.70 35.62 -0.58
C THR A 102 1.80 34.66 -1.37
N SER A 103 0.75 35.18 -2.02
CA SER A 103 -0.21 34.37 -2.79
C SER A 103 0.39 33.67 -4.01
N PHE A 104 1.46 34.22 -4.61
CA PHE A 104 2.12 33.61 -5.77
C PHE A 104 3.34 32.77 -5.39
N VAL A 105 3.98 33.08 -4.26
CA VAL A 105 5.16 32.35 -3.79
C VAL A 105 4.77 30.96 -3.28
N LEU A 106 3.66 30.84 -2.56
CA LEU A 106 3.22 29.55 -2.01
C LEU A 106 2.97 28.48 -3.09
N PRO A 107 2.21 28.75 -4.18
CA PRO A 107 2.08 27.78 -5.27
C PRO A 107 3.40 27.44 -5.95
N VAL A 108 4.33 28.40 -6.07
CA VAL A 108 5.65 28.17 -6.71
C VAL A 108 6.54 27.28 -5.85
N VAL A 109 6.57 27.52 -4.53
CA VAL A 109 7.31 26.68 -3.58
C VAL A 109 6.75 25.25 -3.57
N GLU A 110 5.43 25.11 -3.55
CA GLU A 110 4.78 23.80 -3.60
C GLU A 110 5.03 23.09 -4.95
N SER A 111 4.97 23.84 -6.06
CA SER A 111 5.28 23.33 -7.39
C SER A 111 6.74 22.88 -7.50
N LEU A 112 7.70 23.60 -6.91
CA LEU A 112 9.12 23.19 -6.86
C LEU A 112 9.32 21.93 -6.01
N SER A 113 8.60 21.82 -4.88
CA SER A 113 8.60 20.63 -4.03
C SER A 113 8.07 19.39 -4.76
N GLN A 114 6.99 19.55 -5.53
CA GLN A 114 6.45 18.52 -6.43
C GLN A 114 7.42 18.20 -7.59
N TYR A 115 8.04 19.23 -8.16
CA TYR A 115 8.93 19.09 -9.31
C TYR A 115 10.21 18.32 -9.00
N LYS A 116 10.71 18.41 -7.75
CA LYS A 116 11.80 17.59 -7.24
C LYS A 116 11.56 16.10 -7.52
N TRP A 117 10.35 15.59 -7.27
CA TRP A 117 10.01 14.19 -7.52
C TRP A 117 9.92 13.86 -9.01
N ASN A 118 9.40 14.78 -9.83
CA ASN A 118 9.39 14.63 -11.28
C ASN A 118 10.82 14.55 -11.87
N TRP A 119 11.78 15.30 -11.32
CA TRP A 119 13.19 15.24 -11.75
C TRP A 119 13.80 13.84 -11.57
N TYR A 120 13.40 13.13 -10.50
CA TYR A 120 13.88 11.79 -10.16
C TYR A 120 13.08 10.64 -10.76
N LYS A 121 12.10 10.91 -11.65
CA LYS A 121 11.48 9.87 -12.50
C LYS A 121 12.47 9.21 -13.46
N SER A 122 13.69 9.74 -13.58
CA SER A 122 14.81 9.09 -14.26
C SER A 122 16.01 9.03 -13.32
N PRO A 123 16.93 8.05 -13.47
CA PRO A 123 18.13 7.97 -12.63
C PRO A 123 19.00 9.23 -12.77
N ARG A 124 19.18 9.96 -11.66
CA ARG A 124 19.96 11.20 -11.59
C ARG A 124 20.82 11.25 -10.31
N PRO A 125 21.90 12.05 -10.26
CA PRO A 125 22.70 12.21 -9.07
C PRO A 125 21.93 12.86 -7.91
N LEU A 126 22.02 12.29 -6.70
CA LEU A 126 21.37 12.79 -5.48
C LEU A 126 21.71 14.24 -5.10
N LYS A 127 22.82 14.79 -5.62
CA LYS A 127 23.20 16.19 -5.42
C LYS A 127 22.14 17.16 -5.94
N ASP A 128 21.38 16.77 -6.97
CA ASP A 128 20.32 17.60 -7.52
C ASP A 128 19.16 17.76 -6.52
N PHE A 129 19.00 16.82 -5.56
CA PHE A 129 17.93 16.85 -4.57
C PHE A 129 18.10 18.05 -3.65
N GLY A 130 19.33 18.30 -3.20
CA GLY A 130 19.66 19.46 -2.37
C GLY A 130 19.47 20.78 -3.13
N ALA A 131 19.73 20.81 -4.44
CA ALA A 131 19.51 22.01 -5.25
C ALA A 131 18.03 22.38 -5.38
N PHE A 132 17.13 21.41 -5.57
CA PHE A 132 15.68 21.64 -5.57
C PHE A 132 15.15 22.04 -4.19
N ASP A 133 15.67 21.44 -3.12
CA ASP A 133 15.27 21.72 -1.74
C ASP A 133 15.75 23.09 -1.25
N GLU A 134 16.91 23.55 -1.71
CA GLU A 134 17.42 24.90 -1.46
C GLU A 134 16.63 25.94 -2.28
N ALA A 135 16.21 25.57 -3.51
CA ALA A 135 15.41 26.43 -4.37
C ALA A 135 13.99 26.71 -3.85
N SER A 136 13.38 25.77 -3.14
CA SER A 136 12.06 25.97 -2.52
C SER A 136 12.10 26.89 -1.29
N ARG A 137 13.29 27.15 -0.73
CA ARG A 137 13.47 27.95 0.50
C ARG A 137 13.90 29.41 0.25
N GLY A 138 14.18 29.78 -0.99
CA GLY A 138 14.43 31.19 -1.30
C GLY A 138 15.00 31.49 -2.67
N PRO A 139 15.12 32.79 -3.01
CA PRO A 139 15.55 33.24 -4.32
C PRO A 139 16.97 32.78 -4.70
N TRP A 140 17.86 32.69 -3.71
CA TRP A 140 19.25 32.29 -3.93
C TRP A 140 19.39 30.82 -4.34
N GLY A 141 18.62 29.93 -3.70
CA GLY A 141 18.55 28.53 -4.10
C GLY A 141 17.96 28.37 -5.50
N SER A 142 16.97 29.19 -5.87
CA SER A 142 16.36 29.18 -7.21
C SER A 142 17.37 29.61 -8.28
N LEU A 143 18.17 30.65 -8.02
CA LEU A 143 19.24 31.06 -8.93
C LEU A 143 20.32 29.98 -9.08
N LYS A 144 20.72 29.32 -7.97
CA LYS A 144 21.65 28.19 -7.97
C LYS A 144 21.11 27.01 -8.77
N LEU A 145 19.80 26.74 -8.68
CA LEU A 145 19.13 25.71 -9.46
C LEU A 145 19.20 26.02 -10.97
N LEU A 146 18.93 27.26 -11.38
CA LEU A 146 19.04 27.68 -12.79
C LEU A 146 20.46 27.50 -13.34
N LEU A 147 21.48 27.83 -12.54
CA LEU A 147 22.88 27.70 -12.91
C LEU A 147 23.35 26.24 -12.95
N THR A 148 22.85 25.39 -12.05
CA THR A 148 23.22 23.97 -11.98
C THR A 148 22.52 23.13 -13.04
N THR A 149 21.26 23.42 -13.34
CA THR A 149 20.49 22.72 -14.38
C THR A 149 20.84 23.20 -15.80
N LYS A 150 21.60 24.31 -15.94
CA LYS A 150 22.09 24.89 -17.21
C LYS A 150 21.00 25.01 -18.29
N GLY A 151 19.76 25.28 -17.90
CA GLY A 151 18.64 25.37 -18.84
C GLY A 151 18.40 24.09 -19.66
N ARG A 152 18.93 22.93 -19.25
CA ARG A 152 18.51 21.64 -19.83
C ARG A 152 17.02 21.55 -19.59
N GLN A 153 16.24 21.61 -20.67
CA GLN A 153 14.84 21.23 -20.61
C GLN A 153 14.79 19.82 -20.02
N VAL A 154 14.32 19.79 -18.79
CA VAL A 154 13.82 18.59 -18.13
C VAL A 154 12.78 18.07 -19.08
N ASN A 155 12.86 16.78 -19.44
CA ASN A 155 11.94 16.12 -20.36
C ASN A 155 10.55 16.73 -20.30
N ASN A 156 9.97 17.04 -21.46
CA ASN A 156 8.56 17.35 -21.61
C ASN A 156 7.75 16.27 -20.87
N VAL A 157 7.48 16.48 -19.58
CA VAL A 157 6.27 15.97 -18.98
C VAL A 157 5.22 16.70 -19.78
N LYS A 158 4.69 16.03 -20.81
CA LYS A 158 3.39 16.39 -21.37
C LYS A 158 2.43 16.29 -20.19
N LEU A 159 2.35 17.37 -19.40
CA LEU A 159 1.17 17.64 -18.61
C LEU A 159 0.09 17.71 -19.68
N PRO A 160 -0.87 16.77 -19.71
CA PRO A 160 -1.87 16.82 -20.74
C PRO A 160 -2.58 18.18 -20.60
N GLY A 161 -2.73 18.84 -21.74
CA GLY A 161 -3.40 20.14 -21.82
C GLY A 161 -4.79 20.04 -21.19
N ASN A 162 -5.22 21.15 -20.59
CA ASN A 162 -6.52 21.56 -20.03
C ASN A 162 -7.60 20.56 -19.52
N ASP A 163 -7.61 19.27 -19.87
CA ASP A 163 -8.70 18.30 -19.58
C ASP A 163 -8.20 16.96 -19.00
N SER A 164 -7.12 16.93 -18.22
CA SER A 164 -6.51 15.66 -17.77
C SER A 164 -7.16 15.09 -16.50
N ALA A 165 -8.32 14.46 -16.63
CA ALA A 165 -8.85 13.55 -15.62
C ALA A 165 -8.18 12.18 -15.77
N LEU A 166 -7.28 11.80 -14.85
CA LEU A 166 -6.48 10.58 -14.95
C LEU A 166 -6.90 9.57 -13.89
N THR A 167 -7.05 8.31 -14.31
CA THR A 167 -7.22 7.17 -13.42
C THR A 167 -6.22 6.07 -13.80
N GLN A 168 -5.91 5.19 -12.84
CA GLN A 168 -4.96 4.10 -13.03
C GLN A 168 -5.68 2.76 -13.01
N ARG A 169 -5.16 1.81 -13.79
CA ARG A 169 -5.56 0.41 -13.79
C ARG A 169 -4.32 -0.47 -13.87
N ASN A 170 -4.42 -1.67 -13.30
CA ASN A 170 -3.41 -2.69 -13.44
C ASN A 170 -3.73 -3.57 -14.67
N GLU A 171 -2.75 -3.73 -15.56
CA GLU A 171 -2.88 -4.54 -16.77
C GLU A 171 -2.25 -5.94 -16.63
N GLY A 172 -1.33 -6.12 -15.68
CA GLY A 172 -0.66 -7.40 -15.50
C GLY A 172 0.52 -7.43 -14.55
N TYR A 173 0.83 -8.62 -14.05
CA TYR A 173 2.01 -8.92 -13.22
C TYR A 173 2.95 -9.85 -13.97
N PHE A 174 4.05 -9.28 -14.49
CA PHE A 174 4.99 -10.04 -15.31
C PHE A 174 6.40 -9.49 -15.25
N TRP A 175 7.38 -10.39 -15.08
CA TRP A 175 8.78 -10.13 -15.36
C TRP A 175 9.57 -11.44 -15.55
N VAL A 176 10.75 -11.36 -16.16
CA VAL A 176 11.67 -12.50 -16.37
C VAL A 176 13.00 -12.27 -15.64
N THR A 177 13.67 -13.35 -15.22
CA THR A 177 14.92 -13.31 -14.42
C THR A 177 16.03 -12.43 -15.00
N ALA A 178 16.16 -12.38 -16.32
CA ALA A 178 17.19 -11.59 -16.99
C ALA A 178 16.96 -10.06 -16.93
N ASN A 179 15.78 -9.58 -16.52
CA ASN A 179 15.44 -8.16 -16.52
C ASN A 179 15.22 -7.62 -15.09
N SER A 180 16.31 -7.13 -14.48
CA SER A 180 16.30 -6.58 -13.12
C SER A 180 15.48 -5.29 -12.99
N ASN A 181 15.31 -4.52 -14.07
CA ASN A 181 14.52 -3.28 -14.04
C ASN A 181 13.05 -3.62 -13.84
N SER A 182 12.49 -4.47 -14.71
CA SER A 182 11.09 -4.89 -14.58
C SER A 182 10.82 -5.62 -13.26
N ARG A 183 11.79 -6.37 -12.72
CA ARG A 183 11.67 -6.93 -11.37
C ARG A 183 11.48 -5.84 -10.32
N ARG A 184 12.28 -4.76 -10.38
CA ARG A 184 12.15 -3.65 -9.44
C ARG A 184 10.81 -2.95 -9.61
N ASP A 185 10.38 -2.70 -10.84
CA ASP A 185 9.14 -1.99 -11.13
C ASP A 185 7.90 -2.72 -10.59
N VAL A 186 7.89 -4.05 -10.61
CA VAL A 186 6.78 -4.85 -10.07
C VAL A 186 6.96 -5.15 -8.57
N MET A 187 8.16 -5.54 -8.12
CA MET A 187 8.34 -6.03 -6.74
C MET A 187 8.52 -4.91 -5.72
N PHE A 188 9.03 -3.74 -6.10
CA PHE A 188 9.18 -2.62 -5.18
C PHE A 188 7.83 -2.16 -4.61
N PRO A 189 6.79 -1.84 -5.42
CA PRO A 189 5.49 -1.44 -4.87
C PRO A 189 4.86 -2.57 -4.05
N ILE A 190 5.01 -3.84 -4.47
CA ILE A 190 4.45 -4.99 -3.75
C ILE A 190 5.06 -5.15 -2.35
N ASN A 191 6.37 -5.01 -2.22
CA ASN A 191 7.05 -5.07 -0.93
C ASN A 191 6.69 -3.91 0.01
N GLN A 192 6.18 -2.80 -0.51
CA GLN A 192 5.68 -1.68 0.29
C GLN A 192 4.19 -1.83 0.62
N ILE A 193 3.39 -2.35 -0.31
CA ILE A 193 1.95 -2.37 -0.18
C ILE A 193 1.46 -3.47 0.76
N ILE A 194 2.08 -4.65 0.75
CA ILE A 194 1.71 -5.75 1.64
C ILE A 194 1.79 -5.33 3.12
N PRO A 195 2.91 -4.80 3.64
CA PRO A 195 2.97 -4.36 5.04
C PRO A 195 2.05 -3.16 5.31
N ARG A 196 1.85 -2.24 4.36
CA ARG A 196 0.89 -1.14 4.54
C ARG A 196 -0.55 -1.65 4.69
N SER A 197 -0.97 -2.55 3.82
CA SER A 197 -2.29 -3.18 3.87
C SER A 197 -2.50 -3.97 5.15
N LEU A 198 -1.48 -4.71 5.59
CA LEU A 198 -1.52 -5.49 6.81
C LEU A 198 -1.68 -4.60 8.07
N ASN A 199 -1.08 -3.41 8.06
CA ASN A 199 -1.20 -2.43 9.14
C ASN A 199 -2.44 -1.52 9.01
N THR A 200 -3.26 -1.70 7.97
CA THR A 200 -4.54 -0.97 7.84
C THR A 200 -5.56 -1.61 8.78
N PRO A 201 -6.21 -0.83 9.67
CA PRO A 201 -7.19 -1.37 10.62
C PRO A 201 -8.30 -2.16 9.91
N PRO A 202 -8.82 -3.25 10.50
CA PRO A 202 -9.93 -4.02 9.91
C PRO A 202 -11.23 -3.22 9.73
N GLU A 203 -11.40 -2.12 10.46
CA GLU A 203 -12.55 -1.21 10.36
C GLU A 203 -12.44 -0.25 9.16
N GLU A 204 -11.25 -0.15 8.57
CA GLU A 204 -10.94 0.72 7.43
C GLU A 204 -10.67 -0.13 6.18
N ALA A 205 -11.22 0.30 5.05
CA ALA A 205 -10.92 -0.31 3.76
C ALA A 205 -9.66 0.33 3.17
N MET A 206 -8.72 -0.50 2.71
CA MET A 206 -7.54 -0.03 1.98
C MET A 206 -8.00 0.79 0.76
N PRO A 207 -7.63 2.09 0.66
CA PRO A 207 -8.12 2.93 -0.41
C PRO A 207 -7.54 2.48 -1.75
N TYR A 208 -8.37 2.48 -2.80
CA TYR A 208 -7.91 2.29 -4.17
C TYR A 208 -7.02 3.44 -4.64
N HIS A 209 -6.26 3.23 -5.73
CA HIS A 209 -5.47 4.31 -6.32
C HIS A 209 -6.33 5.54 -6.60
N GLN A 210 -5.86 6.71 -6.16
CA GLN A 210 -6.62 7.94 -6.26
C GLN A 210 -6.57 8.49 -7.69
N ALA A 211 -7.75 8.76 -8.25
CA ALA A 211 -7.84 9.42 -9.54
C ALA A 211 -7.46 10.90 -9.41
N SER A 212 -6.73 11.44 -10.38
CA SER A 212 -6.29 12.83 -10.42
C SER A 212 -7.21 13.64 -11.34
N CYS A 213 -7.75 14.73 -10.83
CA CYS A 213 -8.70 15.60 -11.53
C CYS A 213 -8.35 17.07 -11.27
N ARG A 214 -8.42 17.92 -12.30
CA ARG A 214 -8.17 19.37 -12.18
C ARG A 214 -9.43 20.20 -11.94
N THR A 215 -10.59 19.71 -12.37
CA THR A 215 -11.85 20.48 -12.44
C THR A 215 -12.73 20.34 -11.18
N ASN A 216 -12.20 19.79 -10.08
CA ASN A 216 -12.92 19.41 -8.84
C ASN A 216 -14.05 18.39 -9.00
N ASN A 217 -14.59 18.21 -10.20
CA ASN A 217 -15.56 17.19 -10.57
C ASN A 217 -15.09 16.51 -11.86
N CYS A 218 -14.82 15.21 -11.78
CA CYS A 218 -14.46 14.37 -12.93
C CYS A 218 -15.18 13.05 -12.81
N THR A 219 -15.66 12.52 -13.92
CA THR A 219 -16.23 11.18 -13.99
C THR A 219 -15.54 10.42 -15.10
N TRP A 220 -15.22 9.16 -14.84
CA TRP A 220 -14.64 8.27 -15.83
C TRP A 220 -15.69 7.25 -16.27
N PRO A 221 -15.60 6.75 -17.52
CA PRO A 221 -16.26 5.52 -17.91
C PRO A 221 -15.88 4.38 -16.95
N LEU A 222 -16.68 3.31 -16.94
CA LEU A 222 -16.34 2.13 -16.15
C LEU A 222 -14.96 1.60 -16.55
N VAL A 223 -14.09 1.41 -15.55
CA VAL A 223 -12.70 0.98 -15.76
C VAL A 223 -12.57 -0.46 -15.27
N THR A 224 -12.12 -1.34 -16.15
CA THR A 224 -11.73 -2.70 -15.79
C THR A 224 -10.25 -2.76 -15.42
N SER A 225 -9.90 -3.46 -14.35
CA SER A 225 -8.52 -3.64 -13.88
C SER A 225 -8.30 -5.07 -13.42
N LEU A 226 -7.09 -5.59 -13.65
CA LEU A 226 -6.63 -6.78 -12.95
C LEU A 226 -6.58 -6.48 -11.45
N ALA A 227 -7.03 -7.44 -10.66
CA ALA A 227 -7.12 -7.33 -9.22
C ALA A 227 -6.81 -8.68 -8.56
N VAL A 228 -6.61 -8.62 -7.25
CA VAL A 228 -6.59 -9.78 -6.37
C VAL A 228 -7.92 -9.83 -5.63
N CYS A 229 -8.59 -10.96 -5.71
CA CYS A 229 -9.84 -11.25 -5.02
C CYS A 229 -9.60 -12.28 -3.91
N VAL A 230 -10.51 -12.29 -2.94
CA VAL A 230 -10.44 -13.17 -1.75
C VAL A 230 -11.72 -13.98 -1.69
N ASP A 231 -11.56 -15.29 -1.60
CA ASP A 231 -12.63 -16.22 -1.26
C ASP A 231 -12.28 -16.97 0.02
N MET A 232 -13.28 -17.12 0.90
CA MET A 232 -13.13 -17.74 2.21
C MET A 232 -14.15 -18.85 2.40
N LYS A 233 -13.71 -19.99 2.95
CA LYS A 233 -14.59 -21.10 3.34
C LYS A 233 -14.36 -21.44 4.80
N ASN A 234 -15.45 -21.46 5.56
CA ASN A 234 -15.41 -21.94 6.94
C ASN A 234 -15.28 -23.47 6.92
N VAL A 235 -14.16 -23.97 7.44
CA VAL A 235 -13.83 -25.40 7.53
C VAL A 235 -13.77 -25.87 8.99
N THR A 236 -14.34 -25.09 9.92
CA THR A 236 -14.36 -25.40 11.35
C THR A 236 -14.94 -26.79 11.64
N ASN A 237 -15.95 -27.23 10.88
CA ASN A 237 -16.57 -28.55 11.03
C ASN A 237 -15.62 -29.73 10.73
N LEU A 238 -14.49 -29.47 10.07
CA LEU A 238 -13.48 -30.48 9.75
C LEU A 238 -12.41 -30.60 10.85
N LEU A 239 -12.42 -29.73 11.86
CA LEU A 239 -11.46 -29.79 12.96
C LEU A 239 -11.75 -30.99 13.86
N ALA A 240 -10.78 -31.90 13.94
CA ALA A 240 -10.74 -32.94 14.96
C ALA A 240 -9.98 -32.41 16.18
N SER A 241 -10.69 -32.17 17.29
CA SER A 241 -10.07 -31.77 18.55
C SER A 241 -9.68 -32.98 19.39
N THR A 242 -8.40 -33.07 19.74
CA THR A 242 -7.85 -33.97 20.76
C THR A 242 -7.39 -33.12 21.95
N GLY A 243 -8.17 -33.09 23.03
CA GLY A 243 -7.86 -32.31 24.23
C GLY A 243 -8.96 -32.46 25.28
N GLY A 244 -8.58 -32.76 26.52
CA GLY A 244 -9.47 -33.22 27.59
C GLY A 244 -10.08 -32.13 28.49
N PRO A 245 -11.03 -32.51 29.37
CA PRO A 245 -11.89 -31.59 30.14
C PRO A 245 -11.21 -30.77 31.25
N TYR A 246 -9.87 -30.79 31.38
CA TYR A 246 -9.15 -30.16 32.51
C TYR A 246 -7.76 -29.67 32.13
N GLY A 247 -7.66 -28.48 31.52
CA GLY A 247 -6.42 -27.68 31.48
C GLY A 247 -5.24 -28.23 30.66
N GLN A 248 -5.46 -29.22 29.80
CA GLN A 248 -4.46 -29.70 28.84
C GLN A 248 -4.50 -28.86 27.55
N PRO A 249 -3.38 -28.74 26.81
CA PRO A 249 -3.39 -28.07 25.52
C PRO A 249 -4.43 -28.71 24.61
N ILE A 250 -5.31 -27.89 24.04
CA ILE A 250 -6.28 -28.38 23.05
C ILE A 250 -5.55 -28.40 21.72
N ASN A 251 -5.26 -29.61 21.24
CA ASN A 251 -4.76 -29.83 19.88
C ASN A 251 -5.95 -30.01 18.97
N ALA A 252 -6.04 -29.22 17.91
CA ALA A 252 -7.04 -29.41 16.87
C ALA A 252 -6.35 -29.54 15.52
N THR A 253 -6.75 -30.54 14.75
CA THR A 253 -6.11 -30.91 13.49
C THR A 253 -7.15 -30.99 12.38
N LEU A 254 -6.81 -30.46 11.20
CA LEU A 254 -7.57 -30.59 9.97
C LEU A 254 -7.19 -31.87 9.23
N PRO A 255 -8.04 -32.39 8.32
CA PRO A 255 -7.77 -33.61 7.56
C PRO A 255 -6.50 -33.58 6.69
N ASN A 256 -6.02 -32.38 6.35
CA ASN A 256 -4.77 -32.17 5.60
C ASN A 256 -3.52 -32.09 6.51
N GLY A 257 -3.65 -32.38 7.81
CA GLY A 257 -2.54 -32.42 8.77
C GLY A 257 -2.16 -31.06 9.37
N LEU A 258 -2.81 -29.97 8.96
CA LEU A 258 -2.62 -28.66 9.59
C LEU A 258 -3.25 -28.65 10.97
N PHE A 259 -2.55 -28.11 11.96
CA PHE A 259 -3.00 -28.17 13.35
C PHE A 259 -2.78 -26.86 14.10
N ILE A 260 -3.53 -26.68 15.17
CA ILE A 260 -3.33 -25.62 16.15
C ILE A 260 -3.23 -26.25 17.53
N GLN A 261 -2.25 -25.80 18.30
CA GLN A 261 -2.05 -26.22 19.68
C GLN A 261 -2.27 -25.03 20.59
N HIS A 262 -3.39 -25.04 21.32
CA HIS A 262 -3.67 -24.01 22.31
C HIS A 262 -3.05 -24.41 23.66
N THR A 263 -1.86 -23.89 23.98
CA THR A 263 -1.14 -24.21 25.22
C THR A 263 -1.57 -23.35 26.41
N SER A 264 -1.81 -22.05 26.20
CA SER A 264 -2.24 -21.04 27.20
C SER A 264 -2.31 -19.67 26.53
N GLY A 265 -3.11 -18.73 27.04
CA GLY A 265 -3.23 -17.36 26.50
C GLY A 265 -4.68 -16.92 26.27
N TYR A 266 -4.86 -15.70 25.76
CA TYR A 266 -6.18 -15.16 25.40
C TYR A 266 -6.59 -15.62 23.99
N ALA A 267 -5.65 -15.70 23.07
CA ALA A 267 -5.87 -16.18 21.72
C ALA A 267 -4.62 -16.89 21.17
N THR A 268 -4.81 -17.79 20.23
CA THR A 268 -3.72 -18.43 19.49
C THR A 268 -4.12 -18.54 18.03
N MET A 269 -3.14 -18.49 17.15
CA MET A 269 -3.32 -18.53 15.72
C MET A 269 -2.22 -19.35 15.06
N ASN A 270 -2.61 -20.13 14.06
CA ASN A 270 -1.71 -20.72 13.09
C ASN A 270 -2.19 -20.34 11.68
N ILE A 271 -1.33 -19.64 10.95
CA ILE A 271 -1.47 -19.40 9.51
C ILE A 271 -0.51 -20.32 8.79
N SER A 272 -1.02 -21.22 7.95
CA SER A 272 -0.21 -22.21 7.24
C SER A 272 -0.73 -22.49 5.84
N THR A 273 0.16 -22.87 4.93
CA THR A 273 -0.17 -23.34 3.58
C THR A 273 -0.35 -24.86 3.59
N GLY A 274 -1.20 -25.39 2.72
CA GLY A 274 -1.43 -26.83 2.65
C GLY A 274 -2.40 -27.23 1.52
N PRO A 275 -2.62 -28.54 1.32
CA PRO A 275 -3.60 -29.03 0.36
C PRO A 275 -5.01 -28.50 0.65
N GLY A 276 -5.74 -28.13 -0.40
CA GLY A 276 -7.10 -27.60 -0.30
C GLY A 276 -8.09 -28.62 0.27
N LEU A 277 -9.09 -28.12 0.99
CA LEU A 277 -10.18 -28.93 1.55
C LEU A 277 -11.51 -28.64 0.85
N SER A 278 -11.80 -27.37 0.60
CA SER A 278 -13.09 -26.91 0.07
C SER A 278 -13.02 -26.42 -1.37
N PHE A 279 -11.86 -25.90 -1.80
CA PHE A 279 -11.71 -25.29 -3.12
C PHE A 279 -11.23 -26.26 -4.21
N ASN A 280 -10.96 -27.53 -3.88
CA ASN A 280 -10.42 -28.49 -4.83
C ASN A 280 -11.29 -28.60 -6.09
N ASN A 281 -10.63 -28.59 -7.26
CA ASN A 281 -11.26 -28.67 -8.59
C ASN A 281 -12.21 -27.51 -8.94
N THR A 282 -12.06 -26.34 -8.31
CA THR A 282 -12.80 -25.12 -8.68
C THR A 282 -11.99 -24.25 -9.65
N ASP A 283 -12.68 -23.44 -10.47
CA ASP A 283 -12.04 -22.46 -11.36
C ASP A 283 -11.19 -21.44 -10.59
N ILE A 284 -11.57 -21.15 -9.34
CA ILE A 284 -10.85 -20.24 -8.44
C ILE A 284 -9.45 -20.80 -8.11
N MET A 285 -9.32 -22.12 -7.91
CA MET A 285 -7.99 -22.73 -7.71
C MET A 285 -7.07 -22.59 -8.91
N ASN A 286 -7.62 -22.58 -10.13
CA ASN A 286 -6.84 -22.36 -11.34
C ASN A 286 -6.37 -20.89 -11.47
N ALA A 287 -7.03 -19.97 -10.78
CA ALA A 287 -6.68 -18.55 -10.70
C ALA A 287 -5.86 -18.19 -9.44
N LYS A 288 -5.46 -19.17 -8.63
CA LYS A 288 -4.78 -18.98 -7.33
C LYS A 288 -3.52 -18.12 -7.44
N LEU A 289 -3.41 -17.15 -6.55
CA LEU A 289 -2.18 -16.43 -6.22
C LEU A 289 -1.56 -16.97 -4.92
N PHE A 290 -2.35 -17.03 -3.84
CA PHE A 290 -1.90 -17.50 -2.54
C PHE A 290 -3.04 -18.21 -1.81
N HIS A 291 -2.80 -19.40 -1.25
CA HIS A 291 -3.81 -20.24 -0.63
C HIS A 291 -3.30 -20.73 0.72
N PHE A 292 -4.07 -20.47 1.77
CA PHE A 292 -3.64 -20.69 3.14
C PHE A 292 -4.84 -20.96 4.06
N PHE A 293 -4.53 -21.45 5.25
CA PHE A 293 -5.49 -21.75 6.30
C PHE A 293 -5.18 -20.88 7.50
N VAL A 294 -6.24 -20.39 8.13
CA VAL A 294 -6.16 -19.67 9.39
C VAL A 294 -6.93 -20.46 10.43
N LEU A 295 -6.19 -21.08 11.34
CA LEU A 295 -6.73 -21.72 12.52
C LEU A 295 -6.56 -20.75 13.68
N TYR A 296 -7.60 -20.52 14.48
CA TYR A 296 -7.53 -19.60 15.61
C TYR A 296 -8.38 -20.05 16.80
N GLY A 297 -7.97 -19.64 18.00
CA GLY A 297 -8.62 -19.89 19.28
C GLY A 297 -8.78 -18.60 20.10
N PRO A 298 -9.50 -18.63 21.25
CA PRO A 298 -9.64 -19.77 22.15
C PRO A 298 -10.81 -20.71 21.80
N ARG A 299 -11.87 -20.19 21.19
CA ARG A 299 -12.86 -21.04 20.49
C ARG A 299 -12.27 -21.45 19.16
N LEU A 300 -11.99 -22.73 19.01
CA LEU A 300 -11.33 -23.25 17.82
C LEU A 300 -12.19 -23.02 16.57
N ARG A 301 -11.62 -22.29 15.62
CA ARG A 301 -12.17 -21.99 14.31
C ARG A 301 -11.11 -22.26 13.26
N ALA A 302 -11.55 -22.65 12.08
CA ALA A 302 -10.68 -22.82 10.92
C ALA A 302 -11.34 -22.25 9.68
N THR A 303 -10.57 -21.44 8.96
CA THR A 303 -10.98 -20.82 7.70
C THR A 303 -9.94 -21.13 6.64
N GLU A 304 -10.39 -21.66 5.51
CA GLU A 304 -9.59 -21.82 4.29
C GLU A 304 -9.76 -20.56 3.43
N ILE A 305 -8.66 -19.94 3.04
CA ILE A 305 -8.63 -18.66 2.34
C ILE A 305 -7.83 -18.81 1.05
N ILE A 306 -8.41 -18.35 -0.06
CA ILE A 306 -7.72 -18.24 -1.34
C ILE A 306 -7.73 -16.78 -1.81
N MET A 307 -6.53 -16.26 -2.04
CA MET A 307 -6.29 -15.07 -2.82
C MET A 307 -6.07 -15.51 -4.26
N HIS A 308 -6.87 -14.99 -5.19
CA HIS A 308 -6.81 -15.37 -6.60
C HIS A 308 -6.91 -14.15 -7.51
N TRP A 309 -6.45 -14.29 -8.74
CA TRP A 309 -6.56 -13.27 -9.76
C TRP A 309 -8.02 -13.13 -10.22
N CYS A 310 -8.45 -11.89 -10.45
CA CYS A 310 -9.76 -11.55 -10.97
C CYS A 310 -9.70 -10.23 -11.75
N VAL A 311 -10.71 -9.94 -12.56
CA VAL A 311 -10.87 -8.64 -13.22
C VAL A 311 -12.05 -7.93 -12.56
N ASN A 312 -11.76 -6.80 -11.94
CA ASN A 312 -12.77 -5.96 -11.31
C ASN A 312 -13.13 -4.79 -12.21
N THR A 313 -14.40 -4.43 -12.22
CA THR A 313 -14.91 -3.24 -12.90
C THR A 313 -15.20 -2.17 -11.86
N TYR A 314 -14.71 -0.97 -12.10
CA TYR A 314 -14.76 0.16 -11.17
C TYR A 314 -15.53 1.33 -11.76
N ARG A 315 -16.36 1.93 -10.93
CA ARG A 315 -16.90 3.27 -11.13
C ARG A 315 -15.99 4.25 -10.40
N VAL A 316 -15.36 5.14 -11.15
CA VAL A 316 -14.44 6.16 -10.61
C VAL A 316 -15.05 7.53 -10.85
N SER A 317 -15.10 8.34 -9.80
CA SER A 317 -15.54 9.74 -9.88
C SER A 317 -14.84 10.57 -8.84
N VAL A 318 -14.56 11.83 -9.14
CA VAL A 318 -14.17 12.86 -8.18
C VAL A 318 -15.36 13.79 -8.08
N GLN A 319 -15.91 13.97 -6.88
CA GLN A 319 -16.98 14.94 -6.61
C GLN A 319 -16.54 15.82 -5.46
N GLU A 320 -16.63 17.14 -5.61
CA GLU A 320 -16.19 18.10 -4.60
C GLU A 320 -14.73 17.87 -4.14
N ASN A 321 -13.85 17.51 -5.08
CA ASN A 321 -12.45 17.16 -4.83
C ASN A 321 -12.22 15.88 -3.98
N ILE A 322 -13.25 15.06 -3.80
CA ILE A 322 -13.16 13.76 -3.12
C ILE A 322 -13.17 12.65 -4.19
N PRO A 323 -12.05 11.92 -4.38
CA PRO A 323 -12.04 10.74 -5.24
C PRO A 323 -12.79 9.59 -4.60
N VAL A 324 -13.75 9.02 -5.34
CA VAL A 324 -14.54 7.86 -4.98
C VAL A 324 -14.35 6.79 -6.04
N THR A 325 -13.86 5.63 -5.62
CA THR A 325 -13.68 4.45 -6.46
C THR A 325 -14.52 3.32 -5.87
N GLN A 326 -15.50 2.83 -6.63
CA GLN A 326 -16.39 1.76 -6.21
C GLN A 326 -16.28 0.58 -7.18
N ARG A 327 -16.04 -0.62 -6.64
CA ARG A 327 -16.14 -1.86 -7.41
C ARG A 327 -17.61 -2.16 -7.72
N VAL A 328 -17.95 -2.32 -9.00
CA VAL A 328 -19.32 -2.61 -9.47
C VAL A 328 -19.48 -4.06 -9.95
N ALA A 329 -18.42 -4.68 -10.44
CA ALA A 329 -18.42 -6.08 -10.89
C ALA A 329 -17.06 -6.74 -10.65
N SER A 330 -17.04 -8.08 -10.65
CA SER A 330 -15.85 -8.90 -10.48
C SER A 330 -16.01 -10.22 -11.22
N HIS A 331 -15.00 -10.60 -12.01
CA HIS A 331 -15.02 -11.81 -12.83
C HIS A 331 -13.70 -12.58 -12.77
N THR A 332 -13.78 -13.90 -12.76
CA THR A 332 -12.62 -14.82 -12.73
C THR A 332 -12.62 -15.70 -13.97
N ILE A 333 -12.48 -15.09 -15.15
CA ILE A 333 -12.44 -15.82 -16.43
C ILE A 333 -10.99 -15.98 -16.85
N ARG A 334 -10.41 -17.14 -16.53
CA ARG A 334 -9.02 -17.49 -16.87
C ARG A 334 -8.94 -18.05 -18.30
N SER A 335 -7.91 -17.65 -19.03
CA SER A 335 -7.57 -18.19 -20.35
C SER A 335 -6.06 -18.20 -20.55
N SER A 336 -5.59 -18.80 -21.64
CA SER A 336 -4.18 -18.83 -21.99
C SER A 336 -4.01 -18.62 -23.49
N GLY A 337 -2.98 -17.87 -23.87
CA GLY A 337 -2.74 -17.52 -25.26
C GLY A 337 -1.83 -16.30 -25.40
N GLU A 338 -1.74 -15.78 -26.62
CA GLU A 338 -0.86 -14.65 -26.92
C GLU A 338 -1.37 -13.34 -26.31
N VAL A 339 -0.47 -12.68 -25.58
CA VAL A 339 -0.66 -11.34 -25.01
C VAL A 339 0.57 -10.49 -25.29
N PHE A 340 0.33 -9.22 -25.64
CA PHE A 340 1.38 -8.24 -25.82
C PHE A 340 1.81 -7.65 -24.47
N ILE A 341 3.07 -7.88 -24.10
CA ILE A 341 3.65 -7.41 -22.84
C ILE A 341 4.40 -6.10 -23.09
N LYS A 342 3.78 -4.99 -22.70
CA LYS A 342 4.28 -3.63 -22.96
C LYS A 342 5.70 -3.40 -22.43
N ASN A 343 6.00 -3.84 -21.21
CA ASN A 343 7.32 -3.66 -20.58
C ASN A 343 8.48 -4.33 -21.35
N TYR A 344 8.17 -5.33 -22.17
CA TYR A 344 9.15 -6.05 -23.00
C TYR A 344 9.00 -5.75 -24.49
N ASN A 345 7.96 -4.98 -24.86
CA ASN A 345 7.57 -4.71 -26.24
C ASN A 345 7.50 -5.99 -27.10
N GLN A 346 6.94 -7.05 -26.54
CA GLN A 346 6.91 -8.39 -27.17
C GLN A 346 5.59 -9.11 -26.87
N THR A 347 5.15 -9.91 -27.83
CA THR A 347 4.02 -10.83 -27.66
C THR A 347 4.54 -12.16 -27.14
N MET A 348 3.92 -12.68 -26.08
CA MET A 348 4.27 -13.95 -25.48
C MET A 348 3.01 -14.74 -25.13
N ASN A 349 3.12 -16.07 -25.09
CA ASN A 349 2.05 -16.92 -24.59
C ASN A 349 2.02 -16.85 -23.06
N GLN A 350 0.92 -16.35 -22.49
CA GLN A 350 0.75 -16.19 -21.05
C GLN A 350 -0.65 -16.57 -20.59
N THR A 351 -0.80 -16.76 -19.28
CA THR A 351 -2.12 -16.79 -18.65
C THR A 351 -2.67 -15.37 -18.63
N TYR A 352 -3.93 -15.22 -19.00
CA TYR A 352 -4.62 -13.94 -18.92
C TYR A 352 -6.06 -14.10 -18.45
N PHE A 353 -6.63 -12.99 -18.01
CA PHE A 353 -7.99 -12.86 -17.55
C PHE A 353 -8.74 -11.87 -18.40
N THR A 354 -10.05 -12.09 -18.53
CA THR A 354 -10.97 -11.24 -19.30
C THR A 354 -12.20 -10.91 -18.47
N SER A 355 -12.90 -9.83 -18.82
CA SER A 355 -14.19 -9.46 -18.24
C SER A 355 -15.24 -9.32 -19.34
N PRO A 356 -16.50 -9.72 -19.11
CA PRO A 356 -17.62 -9.38 -20.00
C PRO A 356 -17.78 -7.86 -20.20
N ASP A 357 -17.36 -7.06 -19.22
CA ASP A 357 -17.43 -5.59 -19.27
C ASP A 357 -16.38 -4.97 -20.21
N SER A 358 -15.29 -5.70 -20.50
CA SER A 358 -14.28 -5.31 -21.50
C SER A 358 -13.73 -6.56 -22.20
N PRO A 359 -14.44 -7.09 -23.21
CA PRO A 359 -14.12 -8.39 -23.81
C PRO A 359 -12.83 -8.40 -24.65
N ASN A 360 -12.36 -7.23 -25.08
CA ASN A 360 -11.14 -7.09 -25.87
C ASN A 360 -9.87 -6.92 -25.01
N ASP A 361 -10.02 -6.55 -23.74
CA ASP A 361 -8.89 -6.35 -22.83
C ASP A 361 -8.44 -7.70 -22.26
N LYS A 362 -7.14 -8.00 -22.39
CA LYS A 362 -6.50 -9.17 -21.80
C LYS A 362 -5.57 -8.75 -20.67
N TYR A 363 -5.89 -9.18 -19.45
CA TYR A 363 -5.12 -8.89 -18.24
C TYR A 363 -4.17 -10.05 -17.93
N TYR A 364 -2.86 -9.85 -18.05
CA TYR A 364 -1.91 -10.97 -18.04
C TYR A 364 -1.24 -11.18 -16.69
N VAL A 365 -1.02 -12.45 -16.34
CA VAL A 365 -0.20 -12.84 -15.20
C VAL A 365 0.78 -13.91 -15.66
N GLY A 366 2.05 -13.76 -15.31
CA GLY A 366 3.04 -14.75 -15.70
C GLY A 366 4.47 -14.37 -15.38
N GLY A 367 5.40 -15.10 -16.00
CA GLY A 367 6.81 -15.00 -15.67
C GLY A 367 7.03 -15.34 -14.20
N HIS A 368 7.94 -14.63 -13.53
CA HIS A 368 8.22 -14.82 -12.11
C HIS A 368 7.43 -13.87 -11.19
N GLY A 369 6.49 -13.09 -11.74
CA GLY A 369 5.69 -12.13 -10.97
C GLY A 369 4.85 -12.84 -9.90
N PRO A 370 3.89 -13.70 -10.29
CA PRO A 370 3.00 -14.38 -9.35
C PRO A 370 3.72 -15.17 -8.26
N ASP A 371 4.75 -15.94 -8.61
CA ASP A 371 5.49 -16.76 -7.64
C ASP A 371 6.23 -15.92 -6.59
N GLN A 372 6.80 -14.77 -6.98
CA GLN A 372 7.46 -13.88 -6.02
C GLN A 372 6.44 -13.18 -5.11
N ILE A 373 5.28 -12.79 -5.65
CA ILE A 373 4.20 -12.21 -4.83
C ILE A 373 3.73 -13.24 -3.80
N ALA A 374 3.50 -14.48 -4.24
CA ALA A 374 3.13 -15.58 -3.36
C ALA A 374 4.18 -15.83 -2.27
N SER A 375 5.47 -15.79 -2.63
CA SER A 375 6.58 -15.95 -1.67
C SER A 375 6.64 -14.81 -0.64
N VAL A 376 6.39 -13.55 -1.06
CA VAL A 376 6.33 -12.42 -0.12
C VAL A 376 5.14 -12.58 0.83
N LEU A 377 3.96 -12.96 0.32
CA LEU A 377 2.78 -13.25 1.14
C LEU A 377 3.05 -14.37 2.14
N GLU A 378 3.66 -15.47 1.69
CA GLU A 378 4.03 -16.60 2.52
C GLU A 378 4.97 -16.16 3.65
N SER A 379 6.07 -15.48 3.32
CA SER A 379 7.04 -15.01 4.33
C SER A 379 6.48 -13.96 5.30
N THR A 380 5.41 -13.25 4.91
CA THR A 380 4.79 -12.20 5.73
C THR A 380 3.71 -12.77 6.65
N LEU A 381 2.89 -13.71 6.16
CA LEU A 381 1.67 -14.17 6.81
C LEU A 381 1.85 -15.50 7.55
N VAL A 382 2.59 -16.45 6.98
CA VAL A 382 2.68 -17.81 7.52
C VAL A 382 3.47 -17.81 8.82
N GLY A 383 2.91 -18.46 9.82
CA GLY A 383 3.50 -18.55 11.14
C GLY A 383 2.49 -18.92 12.21
N THR A 384 2.98 -19.00 13.43
CA THR A 384 2.17 -19.25 14.62
C THR A 384 2.37 -18.13 15.62
N SER A 385 1.29 -17.66 16.23
CA SER A 385 1.35 -16.64 17.27
C SER A 385 0.34 -16.92 18.38
N SER A 386 0.68 -16.49 19.59
CA SER A 386 -0.21 -16.55 20.74
C SER A 386 -0.24 -15.19 21.43
N ASP A 387 -1.44 -14.72 21.73
CA ASP A 387 -1.70 -13.49 22.45
C ASP A 387 -1.84 -13.78 23.95
N PHE A 388 -0.95 -13.18 24.74
CA PHE A 388 -0.93 -13.26 26.20
C PHE A 388 -1.38 -11.95 26.87
N GLY A 389 -2.11 -11.10 26.14
CA GLY A 389 -2.59 -9.79 26.61
C GLY A 389 -1.65 -8.64 26.25
N GLN A 390 -0.68 -8.89 25.37
CA GLN A 390 0.21 -7.87 24.82
C GLN A 390 0.03 -7.82 23.31
N TYR A 391 -0.40 -6.67 22.81
CA TYR A 391 -0.54 -6.44 21.38
C TYR A 391 0.83 -6.38 20.71
N ARG A 392 1.09 -7.29 19.77
CA ARG A 392 2.34 -7.38 19.00
C ARG A 392 2.06 -7.23 17.52
N TYR A 393 3.02 -6.66 16.80
CA TYR A 393 2.90 -6.30 15.39
C TYR A 393 4.17 -6.65 14.60
N GLY A 394 4.95 -7.64 15.07
CA GLY A 394 6.25 -8.00 14.49
C GLY A 394 6.17 -8.83 13.23
N ASN A 395 5.05 -9.54 12.99
CA ASN A 395 4.78 -10.29 11.77
C ASN A 395 3.27 -10.37 11.47
N GLY A 396 2.89 -10.88 10.30
CA GLY A 396 1.48 -10.94 9.89
C GLY A 396 0.60 -11.80 10.78
N CYS A 397 1.10 -12.93 11.28
CA CYS A 397 0.34 -13.77 12.21
C CYS A 397 0.05 -13.05 13.53
N GLU A 398 1.01 -12.27 14.05
CA GLU A 398 0.82 -11.43 15.25
C GLU A 398 -0.22 -10.32 15.03
N ILE A 399 -0.23 -9.70 13.84
CA ILE A 399 -1.21 -8.66 13.49
C ILE A 399 -2.62 -9.26 13.39
N TYR A 400 -2.76 -10.41 12.73
CA TYR A 400 -4.05 -11.10 12.60
C TYR A 400 -4.61 -11.50 13.97
N VAL A 401 -3.82 -12.17 14.83
CA VAL A 401 -4.29 -12.60 16.16
C VAL A 401 -4.65 -11.39 17.03
N THR A 402 -3.85 -10.32 16.99
CA THR A 402 -4.13 -9.06 17.71
C THR A 402 -5.45 -8.43 17.27
N ALA A 403 -5.70 -8.35 15.96
CA ALA A 403 -6.93 -7.80 15.42
C ALA A 403 -8.16 -8.64 15.82
N LEU A 404 -8.04 -9.97 15.76
CA LEU A 404 -9.10 -10.89 16.20
C LEU A 404 -9.39 -10.79 17.70
N SER A 405 -8.37 -10.61 18.55
CA SER A 405 -8.54 -10.35 19.99
C SER A 405 -9.28 -9.02 20.22
N ARG A 406 -8.97 -7.97 19.45
CA ARG A 406 -9.65 -6.67 19.56
C ARG A 406 -11.11 -6.74 19.13
N ALA A 407 -11.45 -7.55 18.13
CA ALA A 407 -12.82 -7.75 17.68
C ALA A 407 -13.74 -8.34 18.77
N GLN A 408 -13.17 -8.95 19.83
CA GLN A 408 -13.92 -9.50 20.96
C GLN A 408 -14.31 -8.42 22.00
N ILE A 409 -13.68 -7.24 21.96
CA ILE A 409 -13.88 -6.20 22.98
C ILE A 409 -15.35 -5.75 22.97
N GLY A 410 -16.00 -5.82 24.14
CA GLY A 410 -17.41 -5.44 24.30
C GLY A 410 -18.41 -6.53 23.91
N ILE A 411 -17.96 -7.75 23.57
CA ILE A 411 -18.82 -8.92 23.34
C ILE A 411 -18.77 -9.85 24.55
N ASN A 412 -19.91 -10.22 25.10
CA ASN A 412 -19.97 -11.20 26.19
C ASN A 412 -19.82 -12.62 25.62
N THR A 413 -18.63 -13.19 25.72
CA THR A 413 -18.28 -14.50 25.11
C THR A 413 -19.08 -15.69 25.65
N ALA A 414 -19.72 -15.56 26.82
CA ALA A 414 -20.57 -16.60 27.39
C ALA A 414 -21.95 -16.67 26.70
N ASN A 415 -22.53 -15.52 26.38
CA ASN A 415 -23.91 -15.43 25.90
C ASN A 415 -24.01 -15.08 24.39
N GLU A 416 -23.02 -14.39 23.84
CA GLU A 416 -23.02 -13.83 22.48
C GLU A 416 -22.06 -14.59 21.54
N SER A 417 -22.07 -15.93 21.58
CA SER A 417 -21.12 -16.76 20.81
C SER A 417 -21.18 -16.54 19.29
N GLN A 418 -22.39 -16.42 18.71
CA GLN A 418 -22.55 -16.14 17.29
C GLN A 418 -22.00 -14.78 16.89
N LYS A 419 -22.28 -13.74 17.70
CA LYS A 419 -21.79 -12.38 17.47
C LYS A 419 -20.27 -12.31 17.50
N LEU A 420 -19.64 -13.09 18.38
CA LEU A 420 -18.19 -13.24 18.43
C LEU A 420 -17.64 -13.89 17.16
N ASP A 421 -18.24 -15.00 16.71
CA ASP A 421 -17.84 -15.69 15.49
C ASP A 421 -17.97 -14.79 14.26
N ASP A 422 -19.07 -14.03 14.15
CA ASP A 422 -19.33 -13.10 13.05
C ASP A 422 -18.34 -11.93 13.05
N ALA A 423 -18.03 -11.36 14.23
CA ALA A 423 -17.05 -10.29 14.38
C ALA A 423 -15.66 -10.76 13.97
N GLN A 424 -15.23 -11.92 14.48
CA GLN A 424 -13.92 -12.49 14.15
C GLN A 424 -13.80 -12.86 12.67
N PHE A 425 -14.82 -13.49 12.09
CA PHE A 425 -14.83 -13.83 10.67
C PHE A 425 -14.80 -12.59 9.78
N THR A 426 -15.52 -11.52 10.16
CA THR A 426 -15.51 -10.24 9.45
C THR A 426 -14.16 -9.56 9.54
N THR A 427 -13.53 -9.51 10.73
CA THR A 427 -12.18 -8.97 10.91
C THR A 427 -11.16 -9.71 10.06
N LEU A 428 -11.22 -11.05 10.04
CA LEU A 428 -10.35 -11.89 9.23
C LEU A 428 -10.50 -11.58 7.73
N ARG A 429 -11.75 -11.46 7.26
CA ARG A 429 -12.06 -11.07 5.88
C ARG A 429 -11.50 -9.70 5.54
N ASN A 430 -11.78 -8.69 6.36
CA ASN A 430 -11.39 -7.31 6.08
C ASN A 430 -9.86 -7.16 6.01
N LEU A 431 -9.11 -7.81 6.92
CA LEU A 431 -7.64 -7.82 6.84
C LEU A 431 -7.13 -8.45 5.54
N THR A 432 -7.72 -9.58 5.14
CA THR A 432 -7.32 -10.27 3.91
C THR A 432 -7.69 -9.45 2.68
N GLU A 433 -8.88 -8.84 2.66
CA GLU A 433 -9.35 -7.95 1.60
C GLU A 433 -8.51 -6.67 1.51
N ASN A 434 -7.97 -6.15 2.62
CA ASN A 434 -7.06 -5.02 2.62
C ASN A 434 -5.74 -5.36 1.92
N ILE A 435 -5.20 -6.57 2.13
CA ILE A 435 -4.03 -7.07 1.40
C ILE A 435 -4.34 -7.23 -0.08
N ALA A 436 -5.49 -7.82 -0.42
CA ALA A 436 -5.90 -8.02 -1.81
C ALA A 436 -6.13 -6.69 -2.56
N SER A 437 -6.77 -5.72 -1.90
CA SER A 437 -6.98 -4.36 -2.43
C SER A 437 -5.65 -3.61 -2.55
N GLY A 438 -4.75 -3.77 -1.58
CA GLY A 438 -3.40 -3.23 -1.66
C GLY A 438 -2.62 -3.79 -2.84
N LEU A 439 -2.60 -5.12 -3.00
CA LEU A 439 -1.98 -5.75 -4.16
C LEU A 439 -2.58 -5.21 -5.45
N THR A 440 -3.90 -5.11 -5.56
CA THR A 440 -4.58 -4.52 -6.73
C THR A 440 -4.10 -3.11 -7.07
N ASN A 441 -3.65 -2.34 -6.08
CA ASN A 441 -3.13 -0.97 -6.25
C ASN A 441 -1.62 -0.89 -6.56
N ALA A 442 -0.87 -1.99 -6.40
CA ALA A 442 0.55 -2.07 -6.74
C ALA A 442 0.74 -2.38 -8.22
#